data_AF-A0A936FWF1-F1
#
_entry.id   AF-A0A936FWF1-F1
#
_cell.length_a   1.000
_cell.length_b   1.000
_cell.length_c   1.000
_cell.angle_alpha   90.00
_cell.angle_beta   90.00
_cell.angle_gamma   90.00
#
_symmetry.space_group_name_H-M   'P 1'
#
loop_
_entity.id
_entity.type
_entity.pdbx_description
1 polymer ?
#
loop_
_entity_poly.entity_id
_entity_poly.type
_entity_poly.pdbx_seq_one_letter_code
_entity_poly.pdbx_strand_id
1 'polypeptide(L)'
;MPIYFSFSIGPLIYFFTKNTLYRGHSLTTKDLKHFILPIAQFSFFLFSFIQLEDKLHSIKNSIIFPYYGVFEKFIFVITVLLYIYFSKKYVYKKLDVEQTMVWERTNQFRLLVFLKITNYLFVLHGAILLSDPIFYKFFKIDINNYKPTLWLFYLTFSSIVIWFAIWGYAQEFLIFIEGKKIKLDPKESFLQILKKTIIGEKLYLNSNLKPSMLIKRFENISAKNIEIEIRQEKKQSFYDWLDKIRLEQMNNKSHYSKEEILYSGFRNLKSFYLQQKK
;
A
#
# COMPACT_ATOMS: atom_id res chain seq x y z
N MET A 1 19.10 11.94 -12.17
CA MET A 1 17.65 11.83 -12.43
C MET A 1 16.91 12.67 -11.41
N PRO A 2 16.07 13.65 -11.76
CA PRO A 2 15.27 14.28 -10.74
C PRO A 2 14.03 13.41 -10.54
N ILE A 3 13.97 12.74 -9.40
CA ILE A 3 12.71 12.21 -8.90
C ILE A 3 11.96 13.45 -8.38
N TYR A 4 11.24 14.12 -9.28
CA TYR A 4 10.49 15.37 -9.03
C TYR A 4 9.36 15.25 -7.98
N PHE A 5 9.29 14.10 -7.32
CA PHE A 5 8.24 13.68 -6.40
C PHE A 5 8.80 12.81 -5.25
N SER A 6 10.09 12.94 -4.92
CA SER A 6 10.70 12.13 -3.86
C SER A 6 10.00 12.34 -2.51
N PHE A 7 9.56 13.57 -2.19
CA PHE A 7 8.80 13.82 -0.97
C PHE A 7 7.44 13.11 -0.92
N SER A 8 6.89 12.63 -2.04
CA SER A 8 5.64 11.85 -2.02
C SER A 8 5.83 10.44 -1.45
N ILE A 9 7.04 9.90 -1.43
CA ILE A 9 7.26 8.51 -1.02
C ILE A 9 6.76 8.26 0.42
N GLY A 10 7.12 9.14 1.35
CA GLY A 10 6.67 9.04 2.75
C GLY A 10 5.14 9.07 2.91
N PRO A 11 4.45 10.14 2.46
CA PRO A 11 2.99 10.22 2.46
C PRO A 11 2.31 9.02 1.77
N LEU A 12 2.83 8.56 0.63
CA LEU A 12 2.25 7.42 -0.09
C LEU A 12 2.35 6.12 0.72
N ILE A 13 3.50 5.83 1.33
CA ILE A 13 3.66 4.67 2.23
C ILE A 13 2.66 4.75 3.40
N TYR A 14 2.50 5.95 3.95
CA TYR A 14 1.59 6.19 5.08
C TYR A 14 0.13 5.96 4.71
N PHE A 15 -0.35 6.55 3.62
CA PHE A 15 -1.73 6.37 3.17
C PHE A 15 -2.00 4.97 2.66
N PHE A 16 -1.02 4.33 2.01
CA PHE A 16 -1.09 2.92 1.67
C PHE A 16 -1.35 2.08 2.93
N THR A 17 -0.50 2.24 3.95
CA THR A 17 -0.63 1.53 5.23
C THR A 17 -2.00 1.79 5.88
N LYS A 18 -2.42 3.06 5.95
CA LYS A 18 -3.70 3.46 6.56
C LYS A 18 -4.89 2.85 5.83
N ASN A 19 -4.88 2.87 4.49
CA ASN A 19 -5.94 2.27 3.67
C ASN A 19 -5.97 0.73 3.78
N THR A 20 -4.81 0.09 3.94
CA THR A 20 -4.75 -1.36 4.17
C THR A 20 -5.29 -1.76 5.54
N LEU A 21 -5.05 -0.95 6.58
CA LEU A 21 -5.47 -1.26 7.96
C LEU A 21 -6.93 -0.88 8.26
N TYR A 22 -7.41 0.25 7.73
CA TYR A 22 -8.71 0.82 8.04
C TYR A 22 -9.60 0.76 6.80
N ARG A 23 -10.53 -0.21 6.81
CA ARG A 23 -11.48 -0.39 5.71
C ARG A 23 -12.33 0.85 5.53
N GLY A 24 -12.52 1.24 4.27
CA GLY A 24 -13.33 2.40 3.93
C GLY A 24 -12.72 3.75 4.28
N HIS A 25 -11.42 3.78 4.61
CA HIS A 25 -10.74 5.05 4.82
C HIS A 25 -10.76 5.88 3.53
N SER A 26 -11.40 7.05 3.60
CA SER A 26 -11.30 8.07 2.56
C SER A 26 -10.36 9.19 3.00
N LEU A 27 -9.58 9.71 2.05
CA LEU A 27 -8.80 10.91 2.26
C LEU A 27 -9.71 12.07 2.67
N THR A 28 -9.35 12.74 3.75
CA THR A 28 -10.05 13.93 4.26
C THR A 28 -9.25 15.19 3.93
N THR A 29 -9.87 16.36 4.06
CA THR A 29 -9.16 17.64 3.89
C THR A 29 -8.00 17.80 4.88
N LYS A 30 -8.12 17.23 6.09
CA LYS A 30 -7.04 17.19 7.09
C LYS A 30 -5.82 16.38 6.62
N ASP A 31 -6.00 15.47 5.68
CA ASP A 31 -4.93 14.65 5.10
C ASP A 31 -4.13 15.42 4.03
N LEU A 32 -4.67 16.52 3.47
CA LEU A 32 -3.99 17.31 2.43
C LEU A 32 -2.66 17.93 2.90
N LYS A 33 -2.50 18.17 4.20
CA LYS A 33 -1.25 18.70 4.78
C LYS A 33 -0.04 17.82 4.50
N HIS A 34 -0.25 16.50 4.32
CA HIS A 34 0.83 15.55 4.03
C HIS A 34 1.41 15.74 2.62
N PHE A 35 0.70 16.45 1.75
CA PHE A 35 1.11 16.73 0.38
C PHE A 35 1.72 18.12 0.19
N ILE A 36 1.84 18.94 1.24
CA ILE A 36 2.45 20.28 1.13
C ILE A 36 3.88 20.19 0.58
N LEU A 37 4.73 19.33 1.17
CA LEU A 37 6.12 19.16 0.70
C LEU A 37 6.20 18.59 -0.72
N PRO A 38 5.47 17.50 -1.07
CA PRO A 38 5.38 17.05 -2.46
C PRO A 38 4.96 18.12 -3.45
N ILE A 39 3.91 18.89 -3.15
CA ILE A 39 3.39 19.93 -4.02
C ILE A 39 4.43 21.05 -4.15
N ALA A 40 5.05 21.49 -3.05
CA ALA A 40 6.08 22.51 -3.07
C ALA A 40 7.28 22.10 -3.94
N GLN A 41 7.76 20.85 -3.79
CA GLN A 41 8.83 20.29 -4.62
C GLN A 41 8.44 20.24 -6.10
N PHE A 42 7.25 19.71 -6.39
CA PHE A 42 6.74 19.65 -7.76
C PHE A 42 6.61 21.05 -8.38
N SER A 43 6.02 22.01 -7.67
CA SER A 43 5.88 23.39 -8.11
C SER A 43 7.23 24.08 -8.33
N PHE A 44 8.21 23.85 -7.45
CA PHE A 44 9.57 24.37 -7.62
C PHE A 44 10.21 23.87 -8.91
N PHE A 45 10.09 22.57 -9.20
CA PHE A 45 10.64 21.99 -10.42
C PHE A 45 9.88 22.42 -11.68
N LEU A 46 8.55 22.49 -11.61
CA LEU A 46 7.73 22.98 -12.72
C LEU A 46 8.08 24.43 -13.05
N PHE A 47 8.21 25.28 -12.03
CA PHE A 47 8.63 26.67 -12.20
C PHE A 47 10.05 26.77 -12.79
N SER A 48 10.99 25.97 -12.27
CA SER A 48 12.36 25.93 -12.78
C SER A 48 12.42 25.48 -14.25
N PHE A 49 11.52 24.60 -14.68
CA PHE A 49 11.46 24.13 -16.06
C PHE A 49 10.90 25.17 -17.04
N ILE A 50 10.02 26.07 -16.58
CA ILE A 50 9.37 27.09 -17.40
C ILE A 50 10.23 28.37 -17.52
N GLN A 51 11.21 28.56 -16.64
CA GLN A 51 12.10 29.74 -16.64
C GLN A 51 13.09 29.73 -17.81
N LEU A 52 13.36 30.90 -18.38
CA LEU A 52 14.43 31.14 -19.37
C LEU A 52 15.82 30.97 -18.73
N GLU A 53 16.80 30.51 -19.52
CA GLU A 53 18.15 30.12 -19.05
C GLU A 53 18.85 31.21 -18.22
N ASP A 54 18.72 32.48 -18.59
CA ASP A 54 19.37 33.61 -17.89
C ASP A 54 18.89 33.78 -16.45
N LYS A 55 17.59 33.57 -16.19
CA LYS A 55 17.03 33.65 -14.84
C LYS A 55 17.37 32.43 -14.00
N LEU A 56 17.46 31.26 -14.61
CA LEU A 56 17.95 30.04 -13.96
C LEU A 56 19.40 30.18 -13.50
N HIS A 57 20.24 30.85 -14.30
CA HIS A 57 21.64 31.08 -13.96
C HIS A 57 21.81 31.98 -12.72
N SER A 58 20.96 33.01 -12.60
CA SER A 58 20.90 33.88 -11.42
C SER A 58 20.45 33.12 -10.16
N ILE A 59 19.43 32.25 -10.27
CA ILE A 59 18.96 31.41 -9.16
C ILE A 59 20.03 30.40 -8.72
N LYS A 60 20.70 29.75 -9.67
CA LYS A 60 21.80 28.80 -9.40
C LYS A 60 23.01 29.44 -8.72
N ASN A 61 23.28 30.70 -9.05
CA ASN A 61 24.38 31.48 -8.46
C ASN A 61 24.00 32.15 -7.12
N SER A 62 22.76 31.98 -6.66
CA SER A 62 22.33 32.50 -5.36
C SER A 62 23.00 31.74 -4.20
N ILE A 63 23.26 32.45 -3.10
CA ILE A 63 23.91 31.91 -1.89
C ILE A 63 23.14 30.70 -1.30
N ILE A 64 21.84 30.60 -1.58
CA ILE A 64 20.94 29.57 -1.03
C ILE A 64 21.08 28.25 -1.79
N PHE A 65 21.42 28.30 -3.08
CA PHE A 65 21.37 27.14 -3.98
C PHE A 65 22.32 25.99 -3.61
N PRO A 66 23.57 26.23 -3.16
CA PRO A 66 24.48 25.15 -2.75
C PRO A 66 23.99 24.37 -1.51
N TYR A 67 23.29 25.05 -0.60
CA TYR A 67 22.78 24.44 0.63
C TYR A 67 21.40 23.80 0.43
N TYR A 68 20.63 24.28 -0.56
CA TYR A 68 19.31 23.76 -0.88
C TYR A 68 19.33 22.25 -1.13
N GLY A 69 20.25 21.75 -1.97
CA GLY A 69 20.32 20.33 -2.30
C GLY A 69 20.64 19.45 -1.09
N VAL A 70 21.53 19.89 -0.20
CA VAL A 70 21.87 19.16 1.03
C VAL A 70 20.69 19.13 2.00
N PHE A 71 20.05 20.28 2.18
CA PHE A 71 18.89 20.42 3.06
C PHE A 71 17.69 19.61 2.56
N GLU A 72 17.42 19.62 1.25
CA GLU A 72 16.38 18.82 0.62
C GLU A 72 16.60 17.32 0.86
N LYS A 73 17.84 16.83 0.62
CA LYS A 73 18.24 15.44 0.89
C LYS A 73 18.00 15.05 2.36
N PHE A 74 18.35 15.94 3.30
CA PHE A 74 18.18 15.72 4.74
C PHE A 74 16.70 15.67 5.15
N ILE A 75 15.90 16.65 4.71
CA ILE A 75 14.45 16.65 4.94
C ILE A 75 13.83 15.39 4.36
N PHE A 76 14.26 14.96 3.18
CA PHE A 76 13.70 13.78 2.50
C PHE A 76 13.88 12.53 3.34
N VAL A 77 15.10 12.25 3.79
CA VAL A 77 15.42 11.08 4.62
C VAL A 77 14.62 11.12 5.91
N ILE A 78 14.62 12.25 6.64
CA ILE A 78 13.89 12.39 7.90
C ILE A 78 12.39 12.17 7.69
N THR A 79 11.82 12.81 6.68
CA THR A 79 10.39 12.77 6.40
C THR A 79 9.94 11.35 6.08
N VAL A 80 10.66 10.63 5.21
CA VAL A 80 10.34 9.24 4.87
C VAL A 80 10.43 8.33 6.11
N LEU A 81 11.50 8.47 6.91
CA LEU A 81 11.66 7.68 8.14
C LEU A 81 10.55 7.95 9.16
N LEU A 82 10.14 9.21 9.33
CA LEU A 82 9.01 9.58 10.19
C LEU A 82 7.70 8.94 9.70
N TYR A 83 7.42 8.99 8.40
CA TYR A 83 6.22 8.34 7.85
C TYR A 83 6.25 6.82 8.02
N ILE A 84 7.40 6.17 7.84
CA ILE A 84 7.56 4.74 8.10
C ILE A 84 7.34 4.44 9.60
N TYR A 85 7.90 5.26 10.48
CA TYR A 85 7.70 5.13 11.93
C TYR A 85 6.22 5.22 12.31
N PHE A 86 5.50 6.25 11.85
CA PHE A 86 4.07 6.39 12.12
C PHE A 86 3.26 5.25 11.50
N SER A 87 3.61 4.80 10.30
CA SER A 87 2.98 3.64 9.65
C SER A 87 3.11 2.39 10.51
N LYS A 88 4.31 2.09 11.03
CA LYS A 88 4.54 0.96 11.94
C LYS A 88 3.71 1.10 13.22
N LYS A 89 3.68 2.29 13.82
CA LYS A 89 2.86 2.58 15.01
C LYS A 89 1.38 2.26 14.79
N TYR A 90 0.83 2.59 13.61
CA TYR A 90 -0.54 2.24 13.26
C TYR A 90 -0.76 0.73 13.14
N VAL A 91 0.19 0.00 12.56
CA VAL A 91 0.08 -1.46 12.44
C VAL A 91 0.16 -2.13 13.81
N TYR A 92 1.10 -1.73 14.67
CA TYR A 92 1.20 -2.26 16.04
C TYR A 92 -0.08 -2.00 16.84
N LYS A 93 -0.60 -0.76 16.81
CA LYS A 93 -1.86 -0.42 17.47
C LYS A 93 -3.03 -1.33 17.02
N LYS A 94 -3.03 -1.77 15.76
CA LYS A 94 -4.07 -2.65 15.23
C LYS A 94 -3.83 -4.12 15.61
N LEU A 95 -2.57 -4.56 15.68
CA LEU A 95 -2.18 -5.90 16.13
C LEU A 95 -2.49 -6.12 17.62
N ASP A 96 -2.39 -5.08 18.44
CA ASP A 96 -2.69 -5.13 19.87
C ASP A 96 -4.20 -5.29 20.16
N VAL A 97 -5.06 -5.18 19.14
CA VAL A 97 -6.49 -5.44 19.26
C VAL A 97 -6.74 -6.96 19.21
N GLU A 98 -7.05 -7.55 20.37
CA GLU A 98 -7.22 -9.00 20.56
C GLU A 98 -8.28 -9.66 19.66
N GLN A 99 -9.24 -8.89 19.16
CA GLN A 99 -10.36 -9.40 18.34
C GLN A 99 -10.09 -9.41 16.82
N THR A 100 -8.83 -9.33 16.38
CA THR A 100 -8.49 -9.36 14.95
C THR A 100 -8.64 -10.76 14.36
N MET A 101 -9.22 -10.86 13.16
CA MET A 101 -9.34 -12.15 12.46
C MET A 101 -7.96 -12.67 12.05
N VAL A 102 -7.79 -13.99 11.97
CA VAL A 102 -6.51 -14.63 11.63
C VAL A 102 -5.92 -14.06 10.32
N TRP A 103 -6.73 -13.98 9.26
CA TRP A 103 -6.28 -13.45 7.97
C TRP A 103 -5.93 -11.97 8.02
N GLU A 104 -6.59 -11.17 8.87
CA GLU A 104 -6.23 -9.76 9.08
C GLU A 104 -4.90 -9.64 9.79
N ARG A 105 -4.67 -10.46 10.82
CA ARG A 105 -3.41 -10.50 11.56
C ARG A 105 -2.24 -10.89 10.66
N THR A 106 -2.42 -11.90 9.80
CA THR A 106 -1.43 -12.27 8.79
C THR A 106 -1.13 -11.11 7.84
N ASN A 107 -2.16 -10.39 7.36
CA ASN A 107 -1.96 -9.23 6.50
C ASN A 107 -1.24 -8.07 7.22
N GLN A 108 -1.56 -7.83 8.49
CA GLN A 108 -0.88 -6.84 9.32
C GLN A 108 0.59 -7.20 9.55
N PHE A 109 0.90 -8.49 9.79
CA PHE A 109 2.27 -8.97 9.90
C PHE A 109 3.05 -8.77 8.59
N ARG A 110 2.46 -9.12 7.45
CA ARG A 110 3.04 -8.87 6.12
C ARG A 110 3.32 -7.38 5.91
N LEU A 111 2.38 -6.51 6.28
CA LEU A 111 2.55 -5.07 6.22
C LEU A 111 3.69 -4.58 7.14
N LEU A 112 3.89 -5.17 8.32
CA LEU A 112 5.07 -4.89 9.15
C LEU A 112 6.37 -5.29 8.47
N VAL A 113 6.42 -6.46 7.84
CA VAL A 113 7.60 -6.92 7.09
C VAL A 113 7.93 -5.94 5.97
N PHE A 114 6.93 -5.50 5.22
CA PHE A 114 7.05 -4.43 4.23
C PHE A 114 7.69 -3.18 4.82
N LEU A 115 7.11 -2.63 5.88
CA LEU A 115 7.60 -1.41 6.53
C LEU A 115 9.00 -1.59 7.14
N LYS A 116 9.34 -2.80 7.63
CA LYS A 116 10.66 -3.09 8.21
C LYS A 116 11.75 -3.11 7.14
N ILE A 117 11.54 -3.83 6.05
CA ILE A 117 12.50 -3.88 4.94
C ILE A 117 12.63 -2.50 4.28
N THR A 118 11.50 -1.83 4.00
CA THR A 118 11.49 -0.46 3.50
C THR A 118 12.29 0.48 4.40
N ASN A 119 12.16 0.37 5.73
CA ASN A 119 12.96 1.16 6.67
C ASN A 119 14.46 0.93 6.51
N TYR A 120 14.91 -0.33 6.45
CA TYR A 120 16.34 -0.63 6.30
C TYR A 120 16.89 -0.09 4.97
N LEU A 121 16.14 -0.26 3.88
CA LEU A 121 16.54 0.28 2.58
C LEU A 121 16.65 1.81 2.60
N PHE A 122 15.73 2.52 3.25
CA PHE A 122 15.79 3.99 3.38
C PHE A 122 16.87 4.48 4.34
N VAL A 123 17.16 3.75 5.43
CA VAL A 123 18.29 4.07 6.30
C VAL A 123 19.61 3.92 5.53
N LEU A 124 19.78 2.83 4.80
CA LEU A 124 20.98 2.59 3.98
C LEU A 124 21.12 3.65 2.87
N HIS A 125 20.06 3.89 2.11
CA HIS A 125 20.05 4.90 1.05
C HIS A 125 20.28 6.31 1.61
N GLY A 126 19.66 6.63 2.74
CA GLY A 126 19.84 7.91 3.43
C GLY A 126 21.26 8.11 3.93
N ALA A 127 21.91 7.08 4.46
CA ALA A 127 23.31 7.16 4.88
C ALA A 127 24.23 7.50 3.68
N ILE A 128 24.03 6.87 2.53
CA ILE A 128 24.77 7.18 1.31
C ILE A 128 24.47 8.61 0.84
N LEU A 129 23.19 8.99 0.80
CA LEU A 129 22.75 10.31 0.34
C LEU A 129 23.32 11.46 1.19
N LEU A 130 23.39 11.27 2.51
CA LEU A 130 23.90 12.26 3.48
C LEU A 130 25.42 12.21 3.63
N SER A 131 26.08 11.15 3.15
CA SER A 131 27.53 11.06 3.19
C SER A 131 28.20 12.11 2.30
N ASP A 132 27.64 12.39 1.13
CA ASP A 132 28.14 13.37 0.14
C ASP A 132 28.58 14.72 0.75
N PRO A 133 27.69 15.49 1.40
CA PRO A 133 28.07 16.76 2.01
C PRO A 133 29.09 16.64 3.14
N ILE A 134 29.10 15.51 3.87
CA ILE A 134 30.03 15.26 4.97
C ILE A 134 31.43 15.02 4.40
N PHE A 135 31.56 14.09 3.46
CA PHE A 135 32.84 13.77 2.83
C PHE A 135 33.42 14.95 2.06
N TYR A 136 32.57 15.70 1.35
CA TYR A 136 33.01 16.91 0.67
C TYR A 136 33.52 17.96 1.65
N LYS A 137 32.81 18.19 2.77
CA LYS A 137 33.20 19.20 3.77
C LYS A 137 34.50 18.85 4.50
N PHE A 138 34.64 17.62 4.98
CA PHE A 138 35.75 17.22 5.85
C PHE A 138 36.96 16.67 5.10
N PHE A 139 36.76 16.00 3.96
CA PHE A 139 37.82 15.29 3.24
C PHE A 139 38.06 15.85 1.83
N LYS A 140 37.26 16.83 1.37
CA LYS A 140 37.31 17.37 0.00
C LYS A 140 37.10 16.30 -1.08
N ILE A 141 36.45 15.20 -0.71
CA ILE A 141 36.09 14.12 -1.63
C ILE A 141 34.72 14.44 -2.20
N ASP A 142 34.66 14.68 -3.51
CA ASP A 142 33.41 14.80 -4.23
C ASP A 142 32.86 13.40 -4.57
N ILE A 143 31.92 12.94 -3.74
CA ILE A 143 31.28 11.63 -3.88
C ILE A 143 30.50 11.54 -5.20
N ASN A 144 30.02 12.65 -5.75
CA ASN A 144 29.29 12.65 -7.02
C ASN A 144 30.19 12.38 -8.22
N ASN A 145 31.48 12.70 -8.11
CA ASN A 145 32.50 12.45 -9.15
C ASN A 145 33.20 11.10 -9.01
N TYR A 146 33.02 10.40 -7.88
CA TYR A 146 33.58 9.07 -7.68
C TYR A 146 32.61 7.98 -8.17
N LYS A 147 33.01 7.20 -9.19
CA LYS A 147 32.12 6.21 -9.83
C LYS A 147 31.54 5.18 -8.86
N PRO A 148 32.31 4.58 -7.93
CA PRO A 148 31.77 3.57 -7.00
C PRO A 148 30.65 4.08 -6.10
N THR A 149 30.73 5.32 -5.61
CA THR A 149 29.69 5.89 -4.76
C THR A 149 28.42 6.21 -5.54
N LEU A 150 28.55 6.68 -6.77
CA LEU A 150 27.42 6.85 -7.67
C LEU A 150 26.72 5.51 -7.97
N TRP A 151 27.49 4.43 -8.14
CA TRP A 151 26.94 3.08 -8.31
C TRP A 151 26.18 2.61 -7.07
N LEU A 152 26.74 2.81 -5.88
CA LEU A 152 26.06 2.48 -4.61
C LEU A 152 24.76 3.28 -4.44
N PHE A 153 24.77 4.56 -4.83
CA PHE A 153 23.57 5.39 -4.83
C PHE A 153 22.47 4.79 -5.73
N TYR A 154 22.80 4.46 -6.97
CA TYR A 154 21.83 3.86 -7.90
C TYR A 154 21.40 2.47 -7.49
N LEU A 155 22.30 1.65 -6.93
CA LEU A 155 22.00 0.31 -6.48
C LEU A 155 20.99 0.32 -5.32
N THR A 156 21.22 1.17 -4.32
CA THR A 156 20.32 1.29 -3.17
C THR A 156 18.97 1.87 -3.55
N PHE A 157 18.93 2.88 -4.44
CA PHE A 157 17.67 3.40 -4.94
C PHE A 157 16.91 2.37 -5.78
N SER A 158 17.59 1.68 -6.70
CA SER A 158 17.00 0.60 -7.50
C SER A 158 16.46 -0.52 -6.62
N SER A 159 17.14 -0.86 -5.52
CA SER A 159 16.66 -1.85 -4.55
C SER A 159 15.34 -1.43 -3.90
N ILE A 160 15.17 -0.14 -3.58
CA ILE A 160 13.89 0.40 -3.08
C ILE A 160 12.79 0.25 -4.14
N VAL A 161 13.07 0.61 -5.38
CA VAL A 161 12.11 0.53 -6.48
C VAL A 161 11.70 -0.91 -6.75
N ILE A 162 12.67 -1.83 -6.84
CA ILE A 162 12.44 -3.27 -7.02
C ILE A 162 11.63 -3.81 -5.84
N TRP A 163 11.95 -3.41 -4.61
CA TRP A 163 11.21 -3.81 -3.43
C TRP A 163 9.74 -3.37 -3.50
N PHE A 164 9.47 -2.14 -3.91
CA PHE A 164 8.10 -1.64 -4.11
C PHE A 164 7.38 -2.34 -5.25
N ALA A 165 8.07 -2.63 -6.36
CA ALA A 165 7.50 -3.37 -7.49
C ALA A 165 7.13 -4.80 -7.09
N ILE A 166 8.04 -5.50 -6.40
CA ILE A 166 7.79 -6.84 -5.86
C ILE A 166 6.60 -6.78 -4.90
N TRP A 167 6.58 -5.84 -3.96
CA TRP A 167 5.48 -5.75 -2.99
C TRP A 167 4.13 -5.40 -3.65
N GLY A 168 4.13 -4.48 -4.61
CA GLY A 168 2.94 -4.10 -5.36
C GLY A 168 2.36 -5.27 -6.16
N TYR A 169 3.21 -6.01 -6.87
CA TYR A 169 2.81 -7.23 -7.57
C TYR A 169 2.34 -8.29 -6.57
N ALA A 170 3.14 -8.53 -5.54
CA ALA A 170 2.90 -9.58 -4.59
C ALA A 170 1.67 -9.29 -3.72
N GLN A 171 1.21 -8.05 -3.53
CA GLN A 171 -0.07 -7.77 -2.87
C GLN A 171 -1.26 -8.47 -3.55
N GLU A 172 -1.22 -8.65 -4.87
CA GLU A 172 -2.29 -9.35 -5.59
C GLU A 172 -2.33 -10.85 -5.31
N PHE A 173 -1.17 -11.45 -4.99
CA PHE A 173 -0.98 -12.90 -4.86
C PHE A 173 -0.74 -13.35 -3.41
N LEU A 174 -0.09 -12.53 -2.60
CA LEU A 174 0.34 -12.85 -1.24
C LEU A 174 -0.77 -12.77 -0.23
N ILE A 175 -1.92 -12.13 -0.50
CA ILE A 175 -3.09 -12.22 0.39
C ILE A 175 -3.75 -13.59 0.20
N PHE A 176 -3.01 -14.66 0.44
CA PHE A 176 -3.62 -15.95 0.66
C PHE A 176 -4.28 -15.93 2.03
N ILE A 177 -5.51 -16.43 2.06
CA ILE A 177 -6.17 -16.78 3.31
C ILE A 177 -5.52 -18.09 3.75
N GLU A 178 -4.60 -17.97 4.71
CA GLU A 178 -3.94 -19.12 5.31
C GLU A 178 -4.90 -19.85 6.25
N GLY A 179 -4.82 -21.18 6.28
CA GLY A 179 -5.55 -22.02 7.22
C GLY A 179 -5.55 -23.49 6.79
N LYS A 180 -6.20 -24.35 7.59
CA LYS A 180 -6.33 -25.79 7.32
C LYS A 180 -7.03 -26.06 5.99
N LYS A 181 -6.38 -26.74 5.05
CA LYS A 181 -7.03 -27.14 3.79
C LYS A 181 -8.30 -27.94 4.07
N ILE A 182 -9.37 -27.56 3.40
CA ILE A 182 -10.68 -28.19 3.48
C ILE A 182 -10.70 -29.28 2.40
N LYS A 183 -10.88 -30.52 2.85
CA LYS A 183 -11.21 -31.63 1.97
C LYS A 183 -12.65 -31.49 1.53
N LEU A 184 -12.87 -31.62 0.23
CA LEU A 184 -14.20 -31.56 -0.35
C LEU A 184 -14.90 -32.89 -0.06
N ASP A 185 -16.04 -32.84 0.63
CA ASP A 185 -16.91 -33.99 0.76
C ASP A 185 -17.65 -34.16 -0.58
N PRO A 186 -17.56 -35.32 -1.26
CA PRO A 186 -18.29 -35.56 -2.50
C PRO A 186 -19.83 -35.47 -2.34
N LYS A 187 -20.35 -35.50 -1.11
CA LYS A 187 -21.79 -35.38 -0.82
C LYS A 187 -22.28 -33.95 -0.65
N GLU A 188 -21.39 -32.99 -0.40
CA GLU A 188 -21.76 -31.59 -0.17
C GLU A 188 -21.39 -30.73 -1.40
N SER A 189 -22.30 -29.84 -1.83
CA SER A 189 -22.00 -28.94 -2.96
C SER A 189 -20.79 -28.08 -2.61
N PHE A 190 -19.81 -28.01 -3.52
CA PHE A 190 -18.63 -27.16 -3.37
C PHE A 190 -19.01 -25.72 -2.99
N LEU A 191 -20.08 -25.19 -3.59
CA LEU A 191 -20.52 -23.82 -3.35
C LEU A 191 -21.09 -23.62 -1.94
N GLN A 192 -21.70 -24.66 -1.35
CA GLN A 192 -22.14 -24.63 0.06
C GLN A 192 -20.93 -24.61 1.00
N ILE A 193 -19.94 -25.49 0.77
CA ILE A 193 -18.68 -25.50 1.54
C ILE A 193 -17.98 -24.14 1.41
N LEU A 194 -17.92 -23.59 0.20
CA LEU A 194 -17.31 -22.30 -0.08
C LEU A 194 -18.03 -21.17 0.66
N LYS A 195 -19.36 -21.10 0.59
CA LYS A 195 -20.17 -20.10 1.31
C LYS A 195 -19.96 -20.22 2.82
N LYS A 196 -20.01 -21.44 3.37
CA LYS A 196 -19.79 -21.72 4.79
C LYS A 196 -18.40 -21.28 5.24
N THR A 197 -17.38 -21.51 4.43
CA THR A 197 -16.00 -21.07 4.70
C THR A 197 -15.90 -19.55 4.70
N ILE A 198 -16.46 -18.89 3.68
CA ILE A 198 -16.45 -17.42 3.56
C ILE A 198 -17.15 -16.76 4.76
N ILE A 199 -18.28 -17.31 5.20
CA ILE A 199 -19.04 -16.77 6.34
C ILE A 199 -18.34 -17.09 7.67
N GLY A 200 -17.96 -18.35 7.89
CA GLY A 200 -17.37 -18.82 9.14
C GLY A 200 -16.06 -18.14 9.49
N GLU A 201 -15.20 -17.92 8.48
CA GLU A 201 -13.94 -17.18 8.65
C GLU A 201 -14.08 -15.67 8.39
N LYS A 202 -15.32 -15.21 8.18
CA LYS A 202 -15.66 -13.81 7.88
C LYS A 202 -14.82 -13.21 6.74
N LEU A 203 -14.50 -14.02 5.74
CA LEU A 203 -13.70 -13.63 4.56
C LEU A 203 -14.45 -12.62 3.69
N TYR A 204 -15.79 -12.61 3.75
CA TYR A 204 -16.62 -11.64 3.04
C TYR A 204 -16.27 -10.19 3.40
N LEU A 205 -15.72 -9.98 4.60
CA LEU A 205 -15.28 -8.68 5.07
C LEU A 205 -14.01 -8.15 4.37
N ASN A 206 -13.27 -9.02 3.65
CA ASN A 206 -12.15 -8.60 2.82
C ASN A 206 -12.68 -8.04 1.49
N SER A 207 -12.60 -6.72 1.31
CA SER A 207 -13.07 -6.05 0.08
C SER A 207 -12.32 -6.47 -1.18
N ASN A 208 -11.08 -6.94 -1.03
CA ASN A 208 -10.22 -7.40 -2.11
C ASN A 208 -10.22 -8.92 -2.27
N LEU A 209 -11.17 -9.64 -1.66
CA LEU A 209 -11.26 -11.09 -1.82
C LEU A 209 -11.39 -11.46 -3.29
N LYS A 210 -10.47 -12.29 -3.79
CA LYS A 210 -10.46 -12.85 -5.16
C LYS A 210 -10.50 -14.38 -5.09
N PRO A 211 -10.98 -15.08 -6.14
CA PRO A 211 -10.92 -16.54 -6.22
C PRO A 211 -9.51 -17.12 -6.04
N SER A 212 -8.49 -16.43 -6.56
CA SER A 212 -7.08 -16.80 -6.41
C SER A 212 -6.63 -16.85 -4.94
N MET A 213 -7.25 -16.08 -4.05
CA MET A 213 -6.91 -16.06 -2.62
C MET A 213 -7.46 -17.28 -1.87
N LEU A 214 -8.46 -17.96 -2.45
CA LEU A 214 -9.16 -19.09 -1.85
C LEU A 214 -8.53 -20.44 -2.22
N ILE A 215 -7.65 -20.49 -3.23
CA ILE A 215 -7.04 -21.75 -3.70
C ILE A 215 -6.27 -22.49 -2.60
N LYS A 216 -5.71 -21.78 -1.61
CA LYS A 216 -5.00 -22.41 -0.49
C LYS A 216 -5.94 -23.01 0.56
N ARG A 217 -7.23 -22.68 0.52
CA ARG A 217 -8.25 -23.20 1.45
C ARG A 217 -8.85 -24.52 0.99
N PHE A 218 -8.80 -24.84 -0.30
CA PHE A 218 -9.43 -26.03 -0.87
C PHE A 218 -8.40 -26.94 -1.52
N GLU A 219 -8.52 -28.25 -1.31
CA GLU A 219 -7.67 -29.23 -2.01
C GLU A 219 -8.08 -29.35 -3.48
N ASN A 220 -7.10 -29.40 -4.39
CA ASN A 220 -7.26 -29.70 -5.82
C ASN A 220 -8.21 -28.79 -6.61
N ILE A 221 -8.42 -27.54 -6.17
CA ILE A 221 -9.25 -26.56 -6.89
C ILE A 221 -8.40 -25.40 -7.41
N SER A 222 -8.56 -25.10 -8.70
CA SER A 222 -7.99 -23.91 -9.33
C SER A 222 -8.91 -22.69 -9.14
N ALA A 223 -8.35 -21.48 -9.18
CA ALA A 223 -9.13 -20.24 -9.11
C ALA A 223 -10.18 -20.14 -10.24
N LYS A 224 -9.83 -20.63 -11.44
CA LYS A 224 -10.71 -20.68 -12.60
C LYS A 224 -11.91 -21.60 -12.35
N ASN A 225 -11.69 -22.73 -11.69
CA ASN A 225 -12.77 -23.66 -11.35
C ASN A 225 -13.76 -23.01 -10.37
N ILE A 226 -13.28 -22.27 -9.36
CA ILE A 226 -14.15 -21.53 -8.43
C ILE A 226 -15.10 -20.59 -9.19
N GLU A 227 -14.57 -19.83 -10.15
CA GLU A 227 -15.39 -18.91 -10.95
C GLU A 227 -16.38 -19.64 -11.86
N ILE A 228 -15.96 -20.75 -12.47
CA ILE A 228 -16.82 -21.57 -13.34
C ILE A 228 -17.99 -22.14 -12.54
N GLU A 229 -17.73 -22.77 -11.39
CA GLU A 229 -18.75 -23.36 -10.53
C GLU A 229 -19.79 -22.33 -10.09
N ILE A 230 -19.34 -21.14 -9.65
CA ILE A 230 -20.25 -20.06 -9.26
C ILE A 230 -21.08 -19.58 -10.45
N ARG A 231 -20.46 -19.43 -11.62
CA ARG A 231 -21.17 -18.99 -12.82
C ARG A 231 -22.21 -20.02 -13.28
N GLN A 232 -21.89 -21.31 -13.19
CA GLN A 232 -22.80 -22.39 -13.57
C GLN A 232 -23.97 -22.52 -12.59
N GLU A 233 -23.70 -22.60 -11.28
CA GLU A 233 -24.75 -22.81 -10.28
C GLU A 233 -25.57 -21.56 -9.96
N LYS A 234 -24.94 -20.37 -9.89
CA LYS A 234 -25.60 -19.12 -9.45
C LYS A 234 -25.92 -18.17 -10.58
N LYS A 235 -25.42 -18.43 -11.80
CA LYS A 235 -25.60 -17.53 -12.97
C LYS A 235 -25.13 -16.10 -12.69
N GLN A 236 -24.10 -15.94 -11.87
CA GLN A 236 -23.56 -14.65 -11.42
C GLN A 236 -22.03 -14.65 -11.44
N SER A 237 -21.42 -13.47 -11.42
CA SER A 237 -19.97 -13.35 -11.21
C SER A 237 -19.62 -13.66 -9.75
N PHE A 238 -18.35 -14.03 -9.47
CA PHE A 238 -17.86 -14.22 -8.10
C PHE A 238 -18.13 -12.99 -7.23
N TYR A 239 -17.93 -11.79 -7.78
CA TYR A 239 -18.11 -10.54 -7.04
C TYR A 239 -19.57 -10.25 -6.74
N ASP A 240 -20.49 -10.49 -7.69
CA ASP A 240 -21.93 -10.30 -7.45
C ASP A 240 -22.42 -11.27 -6.39
N TRP A 241 -21.98 -12.53 -6.47
CA TRP A 241 -22.31 -13.56 -5.49
C TRP A 241 -21.75 -13.22 -4.10
N LEU A 242 -20.51 -12.75 -4.03
CA LEU A 242 -19.88 -12.31 -2.79
C LEU A 242 -20.58 -11.08 -2.19
N ASP A 243 -20.95 -10.10 -3.01
CA ASP A 243 -21.68 -8.91 -2.58
C ASP A 243 -23.07 -9.28 -2.04
N LYS A 244 -23.72 -10.32 -2.59
CA LYS A 244 -24.95 -10.88 -2.02
C LYS A 244 -24.70 -11.50 -0.64
N ILE A 245 -23.63 -12.27 -0.47
CA ILE A 245 -23.26 -12.80 0.87
C ILE A 245 -23.02 -11.66 1.85
N ARG A 246 -22.30 -10.59 1.45
CA ARG A 246 -22.07 -9.42 2.31
C ARG A 246 -23.38 -8.78 2.75
N LEU A 247 -24.32 -8.62 1.83
CA LEU A 247 -25.65 -8.07 2.13
C LEU A 247 -26.42 -8.97 3.10
N GLU A 248 -26.41 -10.30 2.89
CA GLU A 248 -27.04 -11.28 3.78
C GLU A 248 -26.45 -11.26 5.21
N GLN A 249 -25.19 -10.85 5.36
CA GLN A 249 -24.52 -10.73 6.67
C GLN A 249 -24.73 -9.37 7.35
N MET A 250 -25.38 -8.42 6.69
CA MET A 250 -25.76 -7.13 7.28
C MET A 250 -27.13 -7.26 7.97
N ASN A 251 -27.27 -6.71 9.18
CA ASN A 251 -28.54 -6.71 9.91
C ASN A 251 -29.58 -5.90 9.14
N ASN A 252 -30.78 -6.43 8.86
CA ASN A 252 -31.89 -5.74 8.16
C ASN A 252 -32.25 -4.38 8.79
N LYS A 253 -31.48 -3.34 8.45
CA LYS A 253 -31.72 -1.94 8.80
C LYS A 253 -32.24 -1.20 7.57
N SER A 254 -33.10 -0.22 7.81
CA SER A 254 -33.63 0.68 6.77
C SER A 254 -32.56 1.61 6.20
N HIS A 255 -31.58 2.00 7.03
CA HIS A 255 -30.49 2.89 6.64
C HIS A 255 -29.14 2.39 7.15
N TYR A 256 -28.12 2.52 6.29
CA TYR A 256 -26.73 2.25 6.61
C TYR A 256 -25.89 3.47 6.31
N SER A 257 -24.95 3.77 7.20
CA SER A 257 -23.93 4.78 6.94
C SER A 257 -22.93 4.30 5.88
N LYS A 258 -22.25 5.24 5.22
CA LYS A 258 -21.17 4.93 4.27
C LYS A 258 -20.09 4.04 4.90
N GLU A 259 -19.78 4.29 6.18
CA GLU A 259 -18.78 3.56 6.92
C GLU A 259 -19.23 2.13 7.18
N GLU A 260 -20.47 1.92 7.62
CA GLU A 260 -21.04 0.58 7.83
C GLU A 260 -20.97 -0.28 6.57
N ILE A 261 -21.29 0.30 5.40
CA ILE A 261 -21.24 -0.39 4.11
C ILE A 261 -19.80 -0.80 3.74
N LEU A 262 -18.81 0.06 4.00
CA LEU A 262 -17.42 -0.27 3.70
C LEU A 262 -16.83 -1.26 4.72
N TYR A 263 -17.27 -1.19 5.98
CA TYR A 263 -16.87 -2.15 7.01
C TYR A 263 -17.38 -3.56 6.76
N SER A 264 -18.53 -3.73 6.12
CA SER A 264 -19.07 -5.04 5.70
C SER A 264 -18.37 -5.64 4.46
N GLY A 265 -17.35 -4.97 3.94
CA GLY A 265 -16.46 -5.49 2.90
C GLY A 265 -16.84 -5.09 1.48
N PHE A 266 -17.87 -4.27 1.27
CA PHE A 266 -18.18 -3.77 -0.08
C PHE A 266 -17.03 -2.89 -0.61
N ARG A 267 -16.73 -3.04 -1.90
CA ARG A 267 -15.66 -2.27 -2.57
C ARG A 267 -16.04 -0.81 -2.75
N ASN A 268 -17.32 -0.53 -2.97
CA ASN A 268 -17.86 0.81 -3.13
C ASN A 268 -19.37 0.82 -2.86
N LEU A 269 -19.92 2.02 -2.66
CA LEU A 269 -21.35 2.21 -2.40
C LEU A 269 -22.24 1.75 -3.56
N LYS A 270 -21.75 1.89 -4.81
CA LYS A 270 -22.50 1.49 -6.00
C LYS A 270 -22.81 -0.01 -5.97
N SER A 271 -21.84 -0.85 -5.61
CA SER A 271 -22.07 -2.30 -5.59
C SER A 271 -23.06 -2.72 -4.50
N PHE A 272 -23.04 -2.05 -3.34
CA PHE A 272 -24.05 -2.23 -2.29
C PHE A 272 -25.47 -1.90 -2.77
N TYR A 273 -25.69 -0.69 -3.31
CA TYR A 273 -27.02 -0.28 -3.77
C TYR A 273 -27.54 -1.09 -4.97
N LEU A 274 -26.64 -1.63 -5.79
CA LEU A 274 -27.03 -2.56 -6.86
C LEU A 274 -27.57 -3.89 -6.31
N GLN A 275 -27.04 -4.38 -5.19
CA GLN A 275 -27.56 -5.61 -4.57
C GLN A 275 -28.88 -5.38 -3.81
N GLN A 276 -29.08 -4.22 -3.20
CA GLN A 276 -30.37 -3.91 -2.54
C GLN A 276 -31.55 -3.84 -3.52
N LYS A 277 -31.30 -3.55 -4.80
CA LYS A 277 -32.35 -3.42 -5.83
C LYS A 277 -32.75 -4.75 -6.49
N LYS A 278 -31.97 -5.83 -6.26
CA LYS A 278 -32.19 -7.15 -6.87
C LYS A 278 -32.96 -8.05 -5.92
#